data_AF-A0A7W5C757-F1
#
_entry.id   AF-A0A7W5C757-F1
#
_cell.length_a   1.000
_cell.length_b   1.000
_cell.length_c   1.000
_cell.angle_alpha   90.00
_cell.angle_beta   90.00
_cell.angle_gamma   90.00
#
_symmetry.space_group_name_H-M   'P 1'
#
loop_
_entity.id
_entity.type
_entity.pdbx_description
1 polymer ?
#
loop_
_entity_poly.entity_id
_entity_poly.type
_entity_poly.pdbx_seq_one_letter_code
_entity_poly.pdbx_strand_id
1 'polypeptide(L)'
;MNNRIMVPLRVISENLGASVFWSNSEVILAKNNIKVVLTLNSNIVMKSGVKMLLDVKPCIKENRIFVPLRFIAETFDCHVSYSKFKVNVETKPFLINGVELKALQKNGFLKVISNTVA
;
A
#
# COMPACT_ATOMS: atom_id res chain seq x y z
N MET A 1 0.32 23.99 -4.87
CA MET A 1 -0.68 23.12 -5.51
C MET A 1 -0.35 21.67 -5.17
N ASN A 2 -1.09 21.02 -4.28
CA ASN A 2 -0.82 19.63 -3.91
C ASN A 2 -1.63 18.69 -4.83
N ASN A 3 -1.09 18.41 -6.01
CA ASN A 3 -1.71 17.55 -7.04
C ASN A 3 -1.59 16.06 -6.68
N ARG A 4 -2.00 15.69 -5.45
CA ARG A 4 -1.94 14.31 -4.96
C ARG A 4 -3.34 13.70 -4.99
N ILE A 5 -3.41 12.47 -5.48
CA ILE A 5 -4.64 11.67 -5.39
C ILE A 5 -4.81 11.25 -3.93
N MET A 6 -5.89 11.71 -3.32
CA MET A 6 -6.29 11.37 -1.97
C MET A 6 -7.30 10.24 -2.01
N VAL A 7 -7.09 9.21 -1.20
CA VAL A 7 -7.94 8.02 -1.17
C VAL A 7 -8.42 7.70 0.24
N PRO A 8 -9.63 7.14 0.40
CA PRO A 8 -10.14 6.74 1.71
C PRO A 8 -9.27 5.64 2.31
N LEU A 9 -8.58 5.96 3.40
CA LEU A 9 -7.59 5.12 4.08
C LEU A 9 -8.11 3.71 4.34
N ARG A 10 -9.28 3.61 4.97
CA ARG A 10 -9.89 2.35 5.38
C ARG A 10 -10.22 1.46 4.17
N VAL A 11 -10.96 2.02 3.22
CA VAL A 11 -11.45 1.29 2.04
C VAL A 11 -10.30 0.71 1.23
N ILE A 12 -9.24 1.50 0.96
CA ILE A 12 -8.11 1.00 0.18
C ILE A 12 -7.33 -0.05 0.97
N SER A 13 -7.09 0.19 2.27
CA SER A 13 -6.28 -0.72 3.09
C SER A 13 -6.96 -2.08 3.28
N GLU A 14 -8.27 -2.09 3.54
CA GLU A 14 -9.06 -3.33 3.68
C GLU A 14 -9.11 -4.11 2.36
N ASN A 15 -9.29 -3.44 1.23
CA ASN A 15 -9.21 -4.08 -0.10
C ASN A 15 -7.82 -4.66 -0.40
N LEU A 16 -6.76 -4.09 0.19
CA LEU A 16 -5.39 -4.62 0.10
C LEU A 16 -5.10 -5.72 1.15
N GLY A 17 -6.10 -6.14 1.93
CA GLY A 17 -6.01 -7.20 2.92
C GLY A 17 -5.40 -6.77 4.26
N ALA A 18 -5.39 -5.48 4.56
CA ALA A 18 -4.96 -4.97 5.86
C ALA A 18 -6.14 -4.76 6.81
N SER A 19 -5.93 -5.03 8.09
CA SER A 19 -6.87 -4.66 9.16
C SER A 19 -6.64 -3.22 9.60
N VAL A 20 -7.73 -2.50 9.89
CA VAL A 20 -7.69 -1.08 10.27
C VAL A 20 -8.37 -0.88 11.62
N PHE A 21 -7.57 -0.54 12.63
CA PHE A 21 -8.00 -0.30 14.00
C PHE A 21 -7.87 1.18 14.35
N TRP A 22 -8.79 1.69 15.17
CA TRP A 22 -8.74 3.04 15.68
C TRP A 22 -8.47 3.01 17.18
N SER A 23 -7.52 3.81 17.65
CA SER A 23 -7.24 3.98 19.07
C SER A 23 -6.99 5.45 19.37
N ASN A 24 -7.89 6.08 20.14
CA ASN A 24 -7.80 7.49 20.51
C ASN A 24 -7.61 8.42 19.28
N SER A 25 -6.39 8.92 19.09
CA SER A 25 -5.99 9.83 18.00
C SER A 25 -5.13 9.14 16.93
N GLU A 26 -5.06 7.82 16.94
CA GLU A 26 -4.22 7.02 16.05
C GLU A 26 -5.03 6.02 15.24
N VAL A 27 -4.68 5.88 13.97
CA VAL A 27 -5.14 4.79 13.11
C VAL A 27 -4.01 3.80 12.92
N ILE A 28 -4.29 2.55 13.26
CA ILE A 28 -3.35 1.45 13.17
C ILE A 28 -3.77 0.57 12.00
N LEU A 29 -2.87 0.41 11.03
CA LEU A 29 -3.02 -0.55 9.93
C LEU A 29 -2.10 -1.74 10.19
N ALA A 30 -2.61 -2.95 10.02
CA ALA A 30 -1.85 -4.17 10.20
C ALA A 30 -2.07 -5.14 9.02
N LYS A 31 -0.98 -5.62 8.43
CA LYS A 31 -1.00 -6.68 7.41
C LYS A 31 0.30 -7.47 7.50
N ASN A 32 0.23 -8.79 7.69
CA ASN A 32 1.41 -9.64 7.86
C ASN A 32 2.37 -9.05 8.92
N ASN A 33 3.62 -8.74 8.57
CA ASN A 33 4.64 -8.13 9.43
C ASN A 33 4.70 -6.60 9.31
N ILE A 34 3.76 -5.98 8.59
CA ILE A 34 3.68 -4.54 8.40
C ILE A 34 2.69 -3.97 9.41
N LYS A 35 3.17 -3.08 10.28
CA LYS A 35 2.35 -2.27 11.18
C LYS A 35 2.55 -0.81 10.85
N VAL A 36 1.47 -0.10 10.59
CA VAL A 36 1.50 1.35 10.35
C VAL A 36 0.68 2.07 11.39
N VAL A 37 1.25 3.09 12.02
CA VAL A 37 0.57 3.96 12.98
C VAL A 37 0.54 5.37 12.40
N LEU A 38 -0.67 5.80 12.05
CA LEU A 38 -0.96 7.13 11.55
C LEU A 38 -1.57 7.95 12.68
N THR A 39 -0.87 9.01 13.09
CA THR A 39 -1.39 9.96 14.07
C THR A 39 -2.17 11.06 13.35
N LEU A 40 -3.40 11.34 13.79
CA LEU A 40 -4.21 12.40 13.22
C LEU A 40 -3.50 13.76 13.34
N ASN A 41 -3.68 14.63 12.34
CA ASN A 41 -3.07 15.96 12.24
C ASN A 41 -1.53 16.00 12.15
N SER A 42 -0.87 14.84 12.09
CA SER A 42 0.57 14.70 11.86
C SER A 42 0.86 14.34 10.40
N ASN A 43 1.96 14.85 9.85
CA ASN A 43 2.54 14.33 8.60
C ASN A 43 3.57 13.22 8.85
N ILE A 44 3.81 12.85 10.11
CA ILE A 44 4.72 11.77 10.49
C ILE A 44 3.88 10.51 10.72
N VAL A 45 4.29 9.43 10.08
CA VAL A 45 3.72 8.09 10.20
C VAL A 45 4.80 7.13 10.67
N MET A 46 4.45 6.15 11.49
CA MET A 46 5.36 5.06 11.87
C MET A 46 5.04 3.83 11.03
N LYS A 47 6.00 3.33 10.23
CA LYS A 47 5.92 2.05 9.51
C LYS A 47 6.91 1.07 10.12
N SER A 48 6.41 0.03 10.79
CA SER A 48 7.20 -1.02 11.45
C SER A 48 8.35 -0.48 12.31
N GLY A 49 8.08 0.59 13.07
CA GLY A 49 9.05 1.25 13.95
C GLY A 49 9.88 2.36 13.29
N VAL A 50 9.81 2.52 11.97
CA VAL A 50 10.53 3.55 11.23
C VAL A 50 9.62 4.76 10.96
N LYS A 51 10.12 5.97 11.22
CA LYS A 51 9.42 7.22 10.89
C LYS A 51 9.42 7.45 9.38
N MET A 52 8.27 7.76 8.82
CA MET A 52 8.03 8.14 7.44
C MET A 52 7.32 9.49 7.39
N LEU A 53 7.75 10.37 6.49
CA LEU A 53 7.11 11.65 6.27
C LEU A 53 6.13 11.55 5.10
N LEU A 54 4.91 12.03 5.30
CA LEU A 54 3.91 12.14 4.25
C LEU A 54 4.12 13.43 3.47
N ASP A 55 4.11 13.31 2.14
CA ASP A 55 4.18 14.44 1.22
C ASP A 55 3.01 15.43 1.39
N VAL A 56 1.87 14.94 1.89
CA VAL A 56 0.68 15.74 2.20
C VAL A 56 0.05 15.19 3.49
N LYS A 57 -0.36 16.10 4.38
CA LYS A 57 -1.03 15.75 5.63
C LYS A 57 -2.31 14.92 5.36
N PRO A 58 -2.58 13.87 6.14
CA PRO A 58 -3.89 13.21 6.12
C PRO A 58 -4.99 14.25 6.38
N CYS A 59 -6.12 14.11 5.69
CA CYS A 59 -7.28 14.97 5.93
C CYS A 59 -8.51 14.15 6.31
N ILE A 60 -9.37 14.74 7.14
CA ILE A 60 -10.65 14.14 7.51
C ILE A 60 -11.72 14.82 6.67
N LYS A 61 -12.48 14.03 5.91
CA LYS A 61 -13.65 14.48 5.16
C LYS A 61 -14.78 13.48 5.39
N GLU A 62 -15.97 13.96 5.73
CA GLU A 62 -17.16 13.12 5.95
C GLU A 62 -16.89 11.95 6.92
N ASN A 63 -16.21 12.25 8.04
CA ASN A 63 -15.83 11.28 9.06
C ASN A 63 -14.93 10.12 8.54
N ARG A 64 -14.26 10.32 7.39
CA ARG A 64 -13.30 9.38 6.80
C ARG A 64 -11.95 10.04 6.68
N ILE A 65 -10.90 9.25 6.89
CA ILE A 65 -9.53 9.71 6.73
C ILE A 65 -9.10 9.46 5.30
N PHE A 66 -8.57 10.51 4.68
CA PHE A 66 -8.00 10.48 3.35
C PHE A 66 -6.49 10.67 3.46
N VAL A 67 -5.77 9.85 2.70
CA VAL A 67 -4.30 9.86 2.65
C VAL A 67 -3.84 9.84 1.20
N PRO A 68 -2.59 10.25 0.93
CA PRO A 68 -2.03 10.10 -0.41
C PRO A 68 -2.04 8.64 -0.87
N LEU A 69 -2.48 8.37 -2.10
CA LEU A 69 -2.46 7.02 -2.69
C LEU A 69 -1.07 6.37 -2.60
N ARG A 70 -0.01 7.13 -2.88
CA ARG A 70 1.39 6.68 -2.81
C ARG A 70 1.73 6.10 -1.44
N PHE A 71 1.32 6.77 -0.36
CA PHE A 71 1.60 6.31 0.99
C PHE A 71 1.03 4.91 1.25
N ILE A 72 -0.20 4.65 0.79
CA ILE A 72 -0.84 3.35 0.98
C ILE A 72 -0.17 2.28 0.13
N ALA A 73 0.10 2.58 -1.13
CA ALA A 73 0.80 1.66 -2.01
C ALA A 73 2.20 1.29 -1.46
N GLU A 74 3.03 2.28 -1.11
CA GLU A 74 4.39 2.05 -0.58
C GLU A 74 4.38 1.41 0.82
N THR A 75 3.33 1.66 1.61
CA THR A 75 3.12 0.96 2.87
C THR A 75 3.03 -0.54 2.66
N PHE A 76 2.32 -0.98 1.61
CA PHE A 76 2.09 -2.39 1.30
C PHE A 76 3.04 -2.94 0.22
N ASP A 77 4.26 -2.39 0.15
CA ASP A 77 5.33 -2.84 -0.76
C ASP A 77 5.02 -2.72 -2.26
N CYS A 78 4.10 -1.82 -2.63
CA CYS A 78 3.89 -1.42 -4.00
C CYS A 78 4.69 -0.15 -4.32
N HIS A 79 5.33 -0.12 -5.48
CA HIS A 79 5.98 1.07 -6.03
C HIS A 79 4.97 1.88 -6.86
N VAL A 80 4.97 3.21 -6.70
CA VAL A 80 4.07 4.10 -7.46
C VAL A 80 4.87 5.06 -8.32
N SER A 81 4.70 4.96 -9.63
CA SER A 81 5.28 5.89 -10.61
C SER A 81 4.18 6.62 -11.39
N TYR A 82 4.50 7.82 -11.87
CA TYR A 82 3.58 8.69 -12.59
C TYR A 82 4.12 8.92 -14.00
N SER A 83 3.29 8.75 -15.04
CA SER A 83 3.65 9.02 -16.43
C SER A 83 2.50 9.70 -17.18
N LYS A 84 2.71 10.97 -17.57
CA LYS A 84 1.71 11.88 -18.18
C LYS A 84 0.40 11.95 -17.38
N PHE A 85 -0.53 11.03 -17.63
CA PHE A 85 -1.87 10.93 -17.02
C PHE A 85 -2.15 9.56 -16.41
N LYS A 86 -1.14 8.69 -16.32
CA LYS A 86 -1.24 7.35 -15.74
C LYS A 86 -0.51 7.29 -14.41
N VAL A 87 -1.15 6.62 -13.45
CA VAL A 87 -0.53 6.19 -12.20
C VAL A 87 -0.26 4.71 -12.35
N ASN A 88 1.02 4.33 -12.38
CA ASN A 88 1.44 2.94 -12.38
C ASN A 88 1.70 2.52 -10.94
N VAL A 89 1.12 1.38 -10.54
CA VAL A 89 1.33 0.76 -9.23
C VAL A 89 1.90 -0.63 -9.48
N GLU A 90 3.16 -0.83 -9.13
CA GLU A 90 3.92 -2.06 -9.36
C GLU A 90 4.09 -2.80 -8.02
N THR A 91 3.71 -4.07 -7.95
CA THR A 91 3.98 -4.93 -6.78
C THR A 91 5.31 -5.65 -6.96
N LYS A 92 6.03 -5.93 -5.87
CA LYS A 92 7.19 -6.82 -5.93
C LYS A 92 6.79 -8.18 -6.54
N PRO A 93 7.59 -8.75 -7.45
CA PRO A 93 7.30 -10.04 -8.05
C PRO A 93 7.28 -11.13 -6.98
N PHE A 94 6.33 -12.04 -7.08
CA PHE A 94 6.31 -13.22 -6.21
C PHE A 94 7.35 -14.22 -6.70
N LEU A 95 8.31 -14.57 -5.86
CA LEU A 95 9.41 -15.48 -6.19
C LEU A 95 9.21 -16.83 -5.49
N ILE A 96 9.32 -17.94 -6.23
CA ILE A 96 9.51 -19.28 -5.66
C ILE A 96 10.91 -19.73 -6.03
N ASN A 97 11.77 -19.99 -5.04
CA ASN A 97 13.15 -20.45 -5.24
C ASN A 97 13.94 -19.57 -6.25
N GLY A 98 13.70 -18.26 -6.27
CA GLY A 98 14.34 -17.31 -7.17
C GLY A 98 13.70 -17.16 -8.56
N VAL A 99 12.62 -17.89 -8.86
CA VAL A 99 11.88 -17.77 -10.12
C VAL A 99 10.62 -16.92 -9.94
N GLU A 100 10.46 -15.91 -10.78
CA GLU A 100 9.28 -15.03 -10.81
C GLU A 100 8.03 -15.76 -11.32
N LEU A 101 6.95 -15.68 -10.53
CA LEU A 101 5.64 -16.16 -10.94
C LEU A 101 4.88 -15.07 -11.70
N LYS A 102 4.57 -15.34 -12.97
CA LYS A 102 3.75 -14.45 -13.80
C LYS A 102 2.25 -14.69 -13.72
N ALA A 103 1.83 -15.87 -13.28
CA ALA A 103 0.42 -16.22 -13.10
C ALA A 103 0.25 -17.38 -12.11
N LEU A 104 -0.87 -17.38 -11.38
CA LEU A 104 -1.34 -18.51 -10.57
C LEU A 104 -2.54 -19.13 -11.27
N GLN A 105 -2.37 -20.33 -11.86
CA GLN A 105 -3.50 -21.10 -12.41
C GLN A 105 -4.07 -21.98 -11.28
N LYS A 106 -5.29 -21.71 -10.83
CA LYS A 106 -5.91 -22.39 -9.69
C LYS A 106 -6.51 -23.74 -10.12
N ASN A 107 -5.67 -24.73 -10.42
CA ASN A 107 -6.05 -26.13 -10.67
C ASN A 107 -5.29 -27.11 -9.75
N GLY A 108 -5.20 -26.80 -8.45
CA GLY A 108 -4.58 -27.69 -7.44
C GLY A 108 -3.05 -27.86 -7.55
N PHE A 109 -2.42 -27.38 -8.62
CA PHE A 109 -0.97 -27.39 -8.84
C PHE A 109 -0.50 -25.99 -9.25
N LEU A 110 0.55 -25.51 -8.59
CA LEU A 110 1.22 -24.25 -8.94
C LEU A 110 2.11 -24.49 -10.16
N LYS A 111 1.79 -23.87 -11.31
CA LYS A 111 2.65 -23.90 -12.50
C LYS A 111 3.45 -22.60 -12.58
N VAL A 112 4.78 -22.71 -12.40
CA VAL A 112 5.72 -21.60 -12.63
C VAL A 112 5.84 -21.42 -14.14
N ILE A 113 5.46 -20.24 -14.66
CA ILE A 113 5.66 -19.90 -16.08
C ILE A 113 6.87 -18.99 -16.17
N SER A 114 8.05 -19.57 -16.38
CA SER A 114 9.25 -18.81 -16.75
C SER A 114 9.23 -18.60 -18.27
N ASN A 115 9.19 -17.36 -18.74
CA ASN A 115 9.56 -17.09 -20.13
C ASN A 115 11.08 -17.10 -20.22
N THR A 116 11.65 -18.22 -20.65
CA THR A 116 12.96 -18.20 -21.30
C THR A 116 12.76 -17.47 -22.62
N VAL A 117 13.32 -16.27 -22.74
CA VAL A 117 13.51 -15.61 -24.04
C VAL A 117 14.61 -16.39 -24.74
N ALA A 118 14.28 -17.04 -25.85
CA ALA A 118 15.24 -17.58 -26.80
C ALA A 118 15.85 -16.45 -27.64
#